data_AF-X6GWK1-F1
#
_entry.id   AF-X6GWK1-F1
#
_cell.length_a   1.000
_cell.length_b   1.000
_cell.length_c   1.000
_cell.angle_alpha   90.00
_cell.angle_beta   90.00
_cell.angle_gamma   90.00
#
_symmetry.space_group_name_H-M   'P 1'
#
loop_
_entity.id
_entity.type
_entity.pdbx_description
1 polymer ?
#
loop_
_entity_poly.entity_id
_entity_poly.type
_entity_poly.pdbx_seq_one_letter_code
_entity_poly.pdbx_strand_id
1 'polypeptide(L)' 'MSPFFTDSSMKTMKSEAEAKTAWSAMSQEDKDAVMKDCADADIAKAHENFCKAAMMMGK' A
#
# COMPACT_ATOMS: atom_id res chain seq x y z
N MET A 1 -2.43 -0.45 14.44
CA MET A 1 -1.38 0.41 13.86
C MET A 1 -1.69 0.53 12.39
N SER A 2 -1.69 1.74 11.81
CA SER A 2 -1.80 1.92 10.35
C SER A 2 -0.40 1.81 9.75
N PRO A 3 0.00 0.67 9.16
CA PRO A 3 1.38 0.46 8.74
C PRO A 3 1.84 1.50 7.70
N PHE A 4 0.92 1.93 6.83
CA PHE A 4 1.18 2.84 5.72
C PHE A 4 0.73 4.29 5.95
N PHE A 5 -0.03 4.57 7.01
CA PHE A 5 -0.63 5.88 7.24
C PHE A 5 -0.22 6.47 8.59
N THR A 6 -0.02 7.78 8.64
CA THR A 6 0.28 8.50 9.89
C THR A 6 -0.96 8.69 10.76
N ASP A 7 -2.14 8.58 10.16
CA ASP A 7 -3.44 8.73 10.83
C ASP A 7 -4.33 7.49 10.66
N SER A 8 -5.27 7.36 11.60
CA SER A 8 -6.30 6.33 11.59
C SER A 8 -7.34 6.50 10.48
N SER A 9 -7.44 7.72 9.92
CA SER A 9 -8.33 7.99 8.79
C SER A 9 -7.82 7.46 7.45
N MET A 10 -6.58 6.96 7.41
CA MET A 10 -5.92 6.46 6.20
C MET A 10 -5.87 7.49 5.07
N LYS A 11 -5.77 8.79 5.42
CA LYS A 11 -5.73 9.89 4.45
C LYS A 11 -4.30 10.34 4.18
N THR A 12 -3.46 10.35 5.21
CA THR A 12 -2.07 10.77 5.08
C THR A 12 -1.16 9.55 5.13
N MET A 13 -0.51 9.26 4.00
CA MET A 13 0.49 8.20 3.94
C MET A 13 1.74 8.62 4.72
N LYS A 14 2.42 7.63 5.30
CA LYS A 14 3.76 7.82 5.85
C LYS A 14 4.75 8.15 4.74
N SER A 15 5.96 8.56 5.14
CA SER A 15 7.06 8.73 4.21
C SER A 15 7.32 7.45 3.40
N GLU A 16 7.86 7.58 2.20
CA GLU A 16 8.17 6.43 1.33
C GLU A 16 9.07 5.41 2.04
N ALA A 17 10.05 5.87 2.83
CA ALA A 17 10.95 5.01 3.59
C ALA A 17 10.20 4.15 4.64
N GLU A 18 9.27 4.75 5.37
CA GLU A 18 8.46 4.04 6.36
C GLU A 18 7.46 3.09 5.70
N ALA A 19 6.83 3.54 4.61
CA ALA A 19 5.92 2.73 3.81
C ALA A 19 6.65 1.51 3.23
N LYS A 20 7.87 1.68 2.69
CA LYS A 20 8.69 0.59 2.17
C LYS A 20 9.17 -0.37 3.26
N THR A 21 9.46 0.14 4.45
CA THR A 21 9.78 -0.71 5.61
C THR A 21 8.59 -1.58 6.01
N ALA A 22 7.39 -0.98 6.09
CA ALA A 22 6.16 -1.71 6.37
C ALA A 22 5.83 -2.73 5.26
N TRP A 23 5.97 -2.33 3.99
CA TRP A 23 5.82 -3.22 2.84
C TRP A 23 6.78 -4.40 2.92
N SER A 24 8.07 -4.15 3.20
CA SER A 24 9.09 -5.21 3.29
C SER A 24 8.80 -6.22 4.40
N ALA A 25 8.18 -5.77 5.50
CA ALA A 25 7.76 -6.62 6.61
C ALA A 25 6.51 -7.47 6.33
N MET A 26 5.75 -7.17 5.28
CA MET A 26 4.61 -8.00 4.85
C MET A 26 5.10 -9.32 4.25
N SER A 27 4.28 -10.37 4.42
CA SER A 27 4.51 -11.65 3.75
C SER A 27 4.41 -11.50 2.23
N GLN A 28 5.00 -12.43 1.48
CA GLN A 28 4.89 -12.40 0.02
C GLN A 28 3.42 -12.57 -0.43
N GLU A 29 2.66 -13.41 0.26
CA GLU A 29 1.23 -13.63 -0.01
C GLU A 29 0.42 -12.35 0.16
N ASP A 30 0.67 -11.57 1.22
CA ASP A 30 -0.01 -10.29 1.43
C ASP A 30 0.37 -9.25 0.36
N LYS A 31 1.64 -9.22 -0.06
CA LYS A 31 2.10 -8.34 -1.15
C LYS A 31 1.41 -8.70 -2.46
N ASP A 32 1.33 -9.99 -2.78
CA ASP A 32 0.69 -10.48 -3.99
C ASP A 32 -0.82 -10.20 -3.98
N ALA A 33 -1.48 -10.36 -2.82
CA ALA A 33 -2.88 -10.00 -2.64
C ALA A 33 -3.11 -8.49 -2.86
N VAL A 34 -2.28 -7.62 -2.25
CA VAL A 34 -2.38 -6.17 -2.47
C VAL A 34 -2.17 -5.82 -3.95
N MET A 35 -1.18 -6.41 -4.61
CA MET A 35 -0.92 -6.13 -6.03
C MET A 35 -2.06 -6.64 -6.92
N LYS A 36 -2.68 -7.77 -6.57
CA LYS A 36 -3.87 -8.30 -7.24
C LYS A 36 -5.07 -7.38 -7.06
N ASP A 37 -5.33 -6.91 -5.84
CA ASP A 37 -6.43 -6.00 -5.55
C ASP A 37 -6.21 -4.65 -6.24
N CYS A 38 -4.99 -4.14 -6.27
CA CYS A 38 -4.64 -2.93 -7.00
C CYS A 38 -4.63 -3.09 -8.54
N ALA A 39 -4.76 -4.31 -9.06
CA ALA A 39 -5.00 -4.56 -10.48
C ALA A 39 -6.51 -4.52 -10.83
N ASP A 40 -7.39 -4.60 -9.83
CA ASP A 40 -8.82 -4.36 -10.01
C ASP A 40 -9.09 -2.87 -10.21
N ALA A 41 -9.88 -2.51 -11.22
CA ALA A 41 -10.09 -1.12 -11.62
C ALA A 41 -10.89 -0.32 -10.58
N ASP A 42 -11.85 -0.94 -9.90
CA ASP A 42 -12.68 -0.26 -8.90
C ASP A 42 -11.89 -0.03 -7.61
N ILE A 43 -11.09 -1.02 -7.19
CA ILE A 43 -10.19 -0.87 -6.04
C ILE A 43 -9.07 0.14 -6.35
N ALA A 44 -8.43 0.04 -7.52
CA ALA A 44 -7.39 0.98 -7.93
C ALA A 44 -7.92 2.42 -7.97
N LYS A 45 -9.19 2.62 -8.33
CA LYS A 45 -9.82 3.95 -8.30
C LYS A 45 -10.14 4.41 -6.88
N ALA A 46 -10.66 3.53 -6.01
CA ALA A 46 -10.99 3.86 -4.63
C ALA A 46 -9.75 4.13 -3.76
N HIS A 47 -8.64 3.47 -4.07
CA HIS A 47 -7.39 3.53 -3.31
C HIS A 47 -6.20 4.00 -4.16
N GLU A 48 -6.43 4.90 -5.12
CA GLU A 48 -5.46 5.33 -6.14
C GLU A 48 -4.07 5.67 -5.58
N ASN A 49 -4.03 6.48 -4.51
CA ASN A 49 -2.75 6.89 -3.90
C ASN A 49 -2.00 5.69 -3.29
N PHE A 50 -2.72 4.79 -2.63
CA PHE A 50 -2.13 3.59 -2.04
C PHE A 50 -1.67 2.62 -3.13
N CYS A 51 -2.50 2.35 -4.14
CA CYS A 51 -2.14 1.43 -5.22
C CYS A 51 -0.97 1.91 -6.07
N LYS A 52 -0.89 3.21 -6.36
CA LYS A 52 0.31 3.81 -6.99
C LYS A 52 1.55 3.61 -6.14
N ALA A 53 1.45 3.88 -4.83
CA ALA A 53 2.56 3.71 -3.92
C ALA A 53 2.98 2.22 -3.79
N ALA A 54 2.03 1.30 -3.67
CA ALA A 54 2.26 -0.14 -3.62
C ALA A 54 2.98 -0.64 -4.88
N MET A 55 2.57 -0.20 -6.06
CA MET A 55 3.25 -0.53 -7.32
C MET A 55 4.68 0.01 -7.39
N MET A 56 4.94 1.21 -6.85
CA MET A 56 6.29 1.79 -6.78
C MET A 56 7.19 1.10 -5.74
N MET A 57 6.59 0.54 -4.68
CA MET A 57 7.27 -0.28 -3.67
C MET A 57 7.42 -1.75 -4.12
N GLY A 58 6.71 -2.15 -5.17
CA GLY A 58 6.65 -3.50 -5.73
C GLY A 58 7.87 -3.89 -6.55
N LYS A 59 9.00 -4.11 -5.87
CA LYS A 59 10.00 -5.14 -6.18
C LYS A 59 10.81 -5.49 -4.94
#